data_AF-A0A502MIU0-F1
#
_entry.id   AF-A0A502MIU0-F1
#
_cell.length_a   1.000
_cell.length_b   1.000
_cell.length_c   1.000
_cell.angle_alpha   90.00
_cell.angle_beta   90.00
_cell.angle_gamma   90.00
#
_symmetry.space_group_name_H-M   'P 1'
#
loop_
_entity.id
_entity.type
_entity.pdbx_description
1 polymer ?
#
loop_
_entity_poly.entity_id
_entity_poly.type
_entity_poly.pdbx_seq_one_letter_code
_entity_poly.pdbx_strand_id
1 'polypeptide(L)'
;MNNNLSSLPFIKIISITRKKGPEVEAELQKGTATLVYTFRNEFSNQMYKYEKQFTGLLVINDETIKQKIQSKQIVNGTLDSKVIEKIKALQTKKNTETPFGRVEVKNKVLKFGKSAKTVKNDFTGLTFDNDFLEFVNTDRLISNSGKFLTFKIKDNKLYLHFYFASDTTKKTYDVEVASL
;
A
#
# COMPACT_ATOMS: atom_id res chain seq x y z
N MET A 1 -21.09 52.38 2.95
CA MET A 1 -20.73 51.06 2.40
C MET A 1 -21.74 50.04 2.91
N ASN A 2 -22.72 49.66 2.09
CA ASN A 2 -23.71 48.63 2.42
C ASN A 2 -23.14 47.26 2.04
N ASN A 3 -22.46 46.60 2.98
CA ASN A 3 -22.16 45.19 2.82
C ASN A 3 -23.38 44.40 3.31
N ASN A 4 -24.03 43.69 2.37
CA ASN A 4 -25.13 42.75 2.64
C ASN A 4 -24.66 41.70 3.65
N LEU A 5 -24.96 41.91 4.93
CA LEU A 5 -24.70 40.96 6.02
C LEU A 5 -25.44 39.62 5.81
N SER A 6 -26.45 39.59 4.95
CA SER A 6 -27.28 38.44 4.61
C SER A 6 -26.60 37.38 3.73
N SER A 7 -25.42 37.67 3.16
CA SER A 7 -24.70 36.73 2.28
C SER A 7 -23.46 36.08 2.92
N LEU A 8 -23.06 36.49 4.12
CA LEU A 8 -21.90 35.91 4.80
C LEU A 8 -22.34 34.70 5.63
N PRO A 9 -21.77 33.50 5.39
CA PRO A 9 -22.11 32.32 6.17
C PRO A 9 -21.73 32.55 7.64
N PHE A 10 -22.62 32.20 8.56
CA PHE A 10 -22.39 32.36 10.01
C PHE A 10 -21.10 31.66 10.49
N ILE A 11 -20.78 30.51 9.88
CA ILE A 11 -19.58 29.71 10.15
C ILE A 11 -18.82 29.49 8.84
N LYS A 12 -17.50 29.72 8.87
CA LYS A 12 -16.57 29.31 7.82
C LYS A 12 -15.69 28.17 8.31
N ILE A 13 -15.64 27.06 7.56
CA ILE A 13 -14.68 26.00 7.80
C ILE A 13 -13.31 26.50 7.35
N ILE A 14 -12.35 26.53 8.27
CA ILE A 14 -10.98 26.98 8.00
C ILE A 14 -10.10 25.79 7.63
N SER A 15 -10.21 24.70 8.38
CA SER A 15 -9.43 23.50 8.12
C SER A 15 -10.05 22.25 8.74
N ILE A 16 -9.69 21.11 8.16
CA ILE A 16 -9.88 19.79 8.72
C ILE A 16 -8.51 19.14 8.71
N THR A 17 -7.93 18.91 9.88
CA THR A 17 -6.60 18.29 10.00
C THR A 17 -6.65 17.11 10.93
N ARG A 18 -5.79 16.11 10.72
CA ARG A 18 -5.56 15.07 11.73
C ARG A 18 -4.98 15.70 12.99
N LYS A 19 -5.38 15.19 14.17
CA LYS A 19 -4.70 15.49 15.43
C LYS A 19 -3.20 15.15 15.29
N LYS A 20 -2.35 15.94 15.93
CA LYS A 20 -0.88 15.78 15.93
C LYS A 20 -0.42 15.47 17.35
N GLY A 21 0.59 14.63 17.50
CA GLY A 21 1.16 14.26 18.80
C GLY A 21 1.63 12.80 18.83
N PRO A 22 2.39 12.40 19.86
CA PRO A 22 2.90 11.04 20.00
C PRO A 22 1.78 9.98 20.09
N GLU A 23 0.60 10.38 20.56
CA GLU A 23 -0.57 9.50 20.70
C GLU A 23 -1.22 9.13 19.35
N VAL A 24 -0.94 9.89 18.29
CA VAL A 24 -1.58 9.72 16.97
C VAL A 24 -1.16 8.42 16.29
N GLU A 25 0.12 8.04 16.42
CA GLU A 25 0.60 6.79 15.82
C GLU A 25 -0.01 5.58 16.54
N ALA A 26 -0.18 5.67 17.87
CA ALA A 26 -0.86 4.66 18.66
C ALA A 26 -2.36 4.58 18.35
N GLU A 27 -3.03 5.71 18.09
CA GLU A 27 -4.42 5.74 17.60
C GLU A 27 -4.56 5.01 16.27
N LEU A 28 -3.68 5.30 15.31
CA LEU A 28 -3.72 4.70 13.96
C LEU A 28 -3.49 3.20 14.00
N GLN A 29 -2.59 2.72 14.86
CA GLN A 29 -2.38 1.28 15.07
C GLN A 29 -3.62 0.56 15.63
N LYS A 30 -4.51 1.28 16.30
CA LYS A 30 -5.79 0.76 16.83
C LYS A 30 -6.96 0.94 15.85
N GLY A 31 -6.71 1.43 14.64
CA GLY A 31 -7.76 1.69 13.66
C GLY A 31 -8.59 2.91 14.02
N THR A 32 -7.97 3.88 14.67
CA THR A 32 -8.62 5.11 15.10
C THR A 32 -7.86 6.34 14.60
N ALA A 33 -8.58 7.41 14.27
CA ALA A 33 -7.95 8.70 14.01
C ALA A 33 -8.87 9.83 14.46
N THR A 34 -8.30 10.81 15.15
CA THR A 34 -9.01 12.03 15.52
C THR A 34 -8.81 13.13 14.48
N LEU A 35 -9.91 13.66 13.94
CA LEU A 35 -9.90 14.85 13.09
C LEU A 35 -10.27 16.09 13.92
N VAL A 36 -9.51 17.16 13.70
CA VAL A 36 -9.72 18.47 14.29
C VAL A 36 -10.29 19.38 13.22
N TYR A 37 -11.55 19.78 13.42
CA TYR A 37 -12.25 20.74 12.58
C TYR A 37 -12.06 22.12 13.19
N THR A 38 -11.54 23.05 12.40
CA THR A 38 -11.36 24.44 12.83
C THR A 38 -12.35 25.33 12.08
N PHE A 39 -13.15 26.06 12.83
CA PHE A 39 -14.19 26.95 12.30
C PHE A 39 -13.92 28.39 12.73
N ARG A 40 -14.30 29.35 11.89
CA ARG A 40 -14.33 30.76 12.22
C ARG A 40 -15.77 31.26 12.19
N ASN A 41 -16.17 31.98 13.23
CA ASN A 41 -17.37 32.80 13.17
C ASN A 41 -17.05 34.07 12.37
N GLU A 42 -17.79 34.31 11.28
CA GLU A 42 -17.49 35.44 10.39
C GLU A 42 -17.90 36.81 10.98
N PHE A 43 -18.71 36.84 12.04
CA PHE A 43 -19.12 38.06 12.74
C PHE A 43 -18.15 38.44 13.86
N SER A 44 -17.78 37.49 14.72
CA SER A 44 -16.89 37.73 15.87
C SER A 44 -15.41 37.50 15.58
N ASN A 45 -15.08 36.91 14.42
CA ASN A 45 -13.75 36.37 14.08
C ASN A 45 -13.22 35.33 15.08
N GLN A 46 -14.07 34.83 15.98
CA GLN A 46 -13.67 33.83 16.96
C GLN A 46 -13.45 32.48 16.30
N MET A 47 -12.38 31.81 16.71
CA MET A 47 -12.00 30.49 16.23
C MET A 47 -12.50 29.41 17.19
N TYR A 48 -13.08 28.35 16.63
CA TYR A 48 -13.58 27.19 17.38
C TYR A 48 -12.91 25.92 16.86
N LYS A 49 -12.71 24.96 17.76
CA LYS A 49 -12.20 23.64 17.43
C LYS A 49 -13.21 22.58 17.87
N TYR A 50 -13.44 21.60 17.00
CA TYR A 50 -14.20 20.41 17.31
C TYR A 50 -13.34 19.19 16.97
N GLU A 51 -13.13 18.32 17.94
CA GLU A 51 -12.42 17.06 17.73
C GLU A 51 -13.44 15.94 17.59
N LYS A 52 -13.28 15.13 16.54
CA LYS A 52 -14.09 13.92 16.34
C LYS A 52 -13.18 12.73 16.07
N GLN A 53 -13.32 11.70 16.90
CA GLN A 53 -12.65 10.43 16.70
C GLN A 53 -13.43 9.59 15.69
N PHE A 54 -12.71 9.04 14.73
CA PHE A 54 -13.19 8.02 13.81
C PHE A 54 -12.58 6.69 14.20
N THR A 55 -13.39 5.63 14.21
CA THR A 55 -13.02 4.27 14.56
C THR A 55 -13.30 3.33 13.39
N GLY A 56 -12.75 2.12 13.44
CA GLY A 56 -12.91 1.13 12.36
C GLY A 56 -12.11 1.47 11.11
N LEU A 57 -11.07 2.30 11.24
CA LEU A 57 -10.12 2.51 10.16
C LEU A 57 -9.35 1.21 9.94
N LEU A 58 -9.23 0.81 8.68
CA LEU A 58 -8.44 -0.35 8.31
C LEU A 58 -6.97 -0.08 8.65
N VAL A 59 -6.40 -0.89 9.54
CA VAL A 59 -4.99 -0.80 9.91
C VAL A 59 -4.20 -1.75 9.04
N ILE A 60 -3.63 -1.23 7.96
CA ILE A 60 -2.70 -2.01 7.16
C ILE A 60 -1.31 -1.88 7.79
N ASN A 61 -0.92 -2.90 8.56
CA ASN A 61 0.39 -3.00 9.18
C ASN A 61 1.12 -4.27 8.74
N ASP A 62 2.41 -4.31 9.05
CA ASP A 62 3.31 -5.39 8.64
C ASP A 62 2.80 -6.76 9.12
N GLU A 63 2.29 -6.87 10.36
CA GLU A 63 1.80 -8.13 10.90
C GLU A 63 0.53 -8.64 10.20
N THR A 64 -0.39 -7.74 9.88
CA THR A 64 -1.62 -8.11 9.13
C THR A 64 -1.25 -8.69 7.77
N ILE A 65 -0.30 -8.07 7.07
CA ILE A 65 0.17 -8.57 5.78
C ILE A 65 0.92 -9.90 5.94
N LYS A 66 1.79 -10.04 6.96
CA LYS A 66 2.49 -11.30 7.25
C LYS A 66 1.51 -12.45 7.50
N GLN A 67 0.45 -12.21 8.27
CA GLN A 67 -0.59 -13.20 8.53
C GLN A 67 -1.31 -13.62 7.24
N LYS A 68 -1.71 -12.66 6.40
CA LYS A 68 -2.33 -12.95 5.10
C LYS A 68 -1.40 -13.73 4.15
N ILE A 69 -0.09 -13.49 4.19
CA ILE A 69 0.90 -14.27 3.43
C ILE A 69 0.91 -15.72 3.93
N GLN A 70 1.00 -15.92 5.25
CA GLN A 70 1.03 -17.25 5.87
C GLN A 70 -0.27 -18.04 5.61
N SER A 71 -1.42 -17.38 5.65
CA SER A 71 -2.73 -17.97 5.36
C SER A 71 -3.04 -18.10 3.88
N LYS A 72 -2.13 -17.70 2.98
CA LYS A 72 -2.29 -17.71 1.51
C LYS A 72 -3.49 -16.91 1.02
N GLN A 73 -3.81 -15.80 1.69
CA GLN A 73 -4.93 -14.91 1.37
C GLN A 73 -4.56 -13.70 0.51
N ILE A 74 -3.28 -13.55 0.14
CA ILE A 74 -2.80 -12.41 -0.67
C ILE A 74 -3.22 -12.52 -2.14
N VAL A 75 -3.33 -13.74 -2.64
CA VAL A 75 -3.48 -14.02 -4.07
C VAL A 75 -4.67 -14.93 -4.27
N ASN A 76 -5.49 -14.61 -5.27
CA ASN A 76 -6.61 -15.44 -5.69
C ASN A 76 -6.62 -15.59 -7.22
N GLY A 77 -7.00 -16.77 -7.70
CA GLY A 77 -7.00 -17.13 -9.11
C GLY A 77 -5.76 -17.89 -9.54
N THR A 78 -5.49 -17.90 -10.85
CA THR A 78 -4.39 -18.65 -11.46
C THR A 78 -3.83 -17.84 -12.61
N LEU A 79 -2.50 -17.66 -12.64
CA LEU A 79 -1.86 -16.92 -13.72
C LEU A 79 -2.05 -17.62 -15.06
N ASP A 80 -2.37 -16.83 -16.08
CA ASP A 80 -2.41 -17.33 -17.44
C ASP A 80 -1.02 -17.85 -17.86
N SER A 81 -0.99 -18.96 -18.60
CA SER A 81 0.26 -19.56 -19.09
C SER A 81 1.13 -18.57 -19.89
N LYS A 82 0.51 -17.70 -20.69
CA LYS A 82 1.20 -16.64 -21.44
C LYS A 82 1.88 -15.61 -20.52
N VAL A 83 1.33 -15.35 -19.34
CA VAL A 83 1.94 -14.45 -18.35
C VAL A 83 3.12 -15.13 -17.67
N ILE A 84 3.00 -16.42 -17.35
CA ILE A 84 4.10 -17.22 -16.79
C ILE A 84 5.31 -17.20 -17.73
N GLU A 85 5.12 -17.43 -19.03
CA GLU A 85 6.20 -17.37 -20.02
C GLU A 85 6.85 -15.98 -20.10
N LYS A 86 6.04 -14.91 -20.05
CA LYS A 86 6.58 -13.54 -20.01
C LYS A 86 7.43 -13.29 -18.76
N ILE A 87 7.04 -13.83 -17.61
CA ILE A 87 7.81 -13.70 -16.37
C ILE A 87 9.11 -14.52 -16.46
N LYS A 88 9.05 -15.78 -16.90
CA LYS A 88 10.22 -16.64 -17.13
C LYS A 88 11.24 -15.95 -18.07
N ALA A 89 10.77 -15.28 -19.12
CA ALA A 89 11.63 -14.55 -20.06
C ALA A 89 12.37 -13.34 -19.45
N LEU A 90 11.98 -12.85 -18.27
CA LEU A 90 12.71 -11.79 -17.57
C LEU A 90 13.98 -12.30 -16.87
N GLN A 91 14.07 -13.60 -16.64
CA GLN A 91 15.19 -14.22 -15.96
C GLN A 91 16.41 -14.26 -16.88
N THR A 92 17.46 -13.51 -16.52
CA THR A 92 18.69 -13.42 -17.33
C THR A 92 19.71 -14.52 -17.04
N LYS A 93 19.60 -15.19 -15.90
CA LYS A 93 20.48 -16.29 -15.47
C LYS A 93 19.62 -17.49 -15.09
N LYS A 94 19.96 -18.69 -15.58
CA LYS A 94 19.20 -19.93 -15.30
C LYS A 94 19.15 -20.35 -13.82
N ASN A 95 19.80 -19.63 -12.92
CA ASN A 95 19.76 -19.95 -11.50
C ASN A 95 18.38 -19.58 -10.94
N THR A 96 17.66 -20.60 -10.47
CA THR A 96 16.25 -20.54 -10.08
C THR A 96 16.04 -19.68 -8.83
N GLU A 97 16.97 -19.70 -7.88
CA GLU A 97 16.75 -19.06 -6.57
C GLU A 97 17.12 -17.58 -6.48
N THR A 98 17.80 -17.01 -7.49
CA THR A 98 18.18 -15.59 -7.45
C THR A 98 16.99 -14.70 -7.81
N PRO A 99 16.64 -13.69 -6.98
CA PRO A 99 15.54 -12.81 -7.31
C PRO A 99 15.76 -12.05 -8.62
N PHE A 100 14.71 -11.92 -9.44
CA PHE A 100 14.77 -11.29 -10.76
C PHE A 100 13.53 -10.47 -11.10
N GLY A 101 13.60 -9.68 -12.17
CA GLY A 101 12.52 -8.81 -12.60
C GLY A 101 12.20 -7.72 -11.57
N ARG A 102 11.08 -7.04 -11.78
CA ARG A 102 10.57 -5.97 -10.93
C ARG A 102 9.06 -5.95 -10.98
N VAL A 103 8.44 -5.81 -9.83
CA VAL A 103 7.00 -5.75 -9.61
C VAL A 103 6.68 -4.53 -8.76
N GLU A 104 5.75 -3.69 -9.23
CA GLU A 104 5.36 -2.44 -8.57
C GLU A 104 3.87 -2.17 -8.79
N VAL A 105 3.28 -1.35 -7.91
CA VAL A 105 1.97 -0.76 -8.16
C VAL A 105 2.13 0.40 -9.15
N LYS A 106 1.44 0.32 -10.29
CA LYS A 106 1.30 1.42 -11.25
C LYS A 106 -0.17 1.58 -11.58
N ASN A 107 -0.69 2.81 -11.47
CA ASN A 107 -2.12 3.10 -11.69
C ASN A 107 -3.04 2.20 -10.85
N LYS A 108 -2.71 2.02 -9.55
CA LYS A 108 -3.45 1.20 -8.58
C LYS A 108 -3.54 -0.29 -8.90
N VAL A 109 -2.71 -0.81 -9.81
CA VAL A 109 -2.63 -2.25 -10.12
C VAL A 109 -1.18 -2.72 -10.07
N LEU A 110 -0.95 -3.97 -9.67
CA LEU A 110 0.38 -4.58 -9.76
C LEU A 110 0.74 -4.81 -11.23
N LYS A 111 1.92 -4.35 -11.61
CA LYS A 111 2.52 -4.57 -12.93
C LYS A 111 3.93 -5.09 -12.79
N PHE A 112 4.42 -5.73 -13.83
CA PHE A 112 5.77 -6.30 -13.85
C PHE A 112 6.59 -5.98 -15.11
N GLY A 113 7.90 -6.09 -14.97
CA GLY A 113 8.88 -5.88 -16.04
C GLY A 113 10.31 -6.18 -15.60
N LYS A 114 11.30 -5.91 -16.46
CA LYS A 114 12.74 -6.14 -16.17
C LYS A 114 13.33 -5.05 -15.26
N SER A 115 12.78 -3.84 -15.33
CA SER A 115 13.27 -2.63 -14.66
C SER A 115 12.14 -1.60 -14.53
N ALA A 116 12.32 -0.54 -13.74
CA ALA A 116 11.28 0.47 -13.51
C ALA A 116 10.71 1.06 -14.83
N LYS A 117 11.58 1.25 -15.83
CA LYS A 117 11.22 1.74 -17.18
C LYS A 117 10.38 0.77 -18.00
N THR A 118 10.42 -0.52 -17.67
CA THR A 118 9.77 -1.60 -18.43
C THR A 118 8.64 -2.30 -17.68
N VAL A 119 8.34 -1.89 -16.44
CA VAL A 119 7.17 -2.35 -15.67
C VAL A 119 5.89 -1.84 -16.35
N LYS A 120 5.25 -2.72 -17.13
CA LYS A 120 4.03 -2.43 -17.90
C LYS A 120 3.11 -3.63 -18.11
N ASN A 121 3.57 -4.85 -17.85
CA ASN A 121 2.78 -6.07 -18.06
C ASN A 121 1.86 -6.33 -16.87
N ASP A 122 0.68 -6.89 -17.14
CA ASP A 122 -0.36 -7.17 -16.14
C ASP A 122 -0.36 -8.65 -15.72
N PHE A 123 -0.80 -8.91 -14.49
CA PHE A 123 -0.99 -10.26 -13.94
C PHE A 123 -2.38 -10.83 -14.31
N THR A 124 -2.64 -11.07 -15.60
CA THR A 124 -3.95 -11.60 -16.02
C THR A 124 -4.21 -13.00 -15.46
N GLY A 125 -5.46 -13.28 -15.10
CA GLY A 125 -5.90 -14.51 -14.42
C GLY A 125 -5.69 -14.51 -12.90
N LEU A 126 -4.96 -13.52 -12.37
CA LEU A 126 -4.65 -13.39 -10.96
C LEU A 126 -5.22 -12.09 -10.38
N THR A 127 -5.72 -12.15 -9.16
CA THR A 127 -6.13 -10.98 -8.37
C THR A 127 -5.36 -10.95 -7.06
N PHE A 128 -5.14 -9.75 -6.55
CA PHE A 128 -4.43 -9.51 -5.31
C PHE A 128 -5.38 -8.89 -4.28
N ASP A 129 -5.18 -9.26 -3.02
CA ASP A 129 -5.84 -8.65 -1.88
C ASP A 129 -5.62 -7.12 -1.88
N ASN A 130 -6.68 -6.36 -1.62
CA ASN A 130 -6.63 -4.90 -1.67
C ASN A 130 -5.66 -4.33 -0.61
N ASP A 131 -5.67 -4.89 0.60
CA ASP A 131 -4.77 -4.44 1.66
C ASP A 131 -3.31 -4.67 1.26
N PHE A 132 -3.02 -5.78 0.58
CA PHE A 132 -1.70 -6.01 0.01
C PHE A 132 -1.35 -4.99 -1.09
N LEU A 133 -2.26 -4.68 -2.01
CA LEU A 133 -2.02 -3.66 -3.05
C LEU A 133 -1.72 -2.28 -2.44
N GLU A 134 -2.50 -1.88 -1.43
CA GLU A 134 -2.26 -0.65 -0.69
C GLU A 134 -0.91 -0.69 0.02
N PHE A 135 -0.57 -1.81 0.65
CA PHE A 135 0.70 -1.98 1.36
C PHE A 135 1.92 -1.92 0.44
N VAL A 136 1.85 -2.56 -0.73
CA VAL A 136 2.94 -2.51 -1.74
C VAL A 136 3.17 -1.09 -2.26
N ASN A 137 2.13 -0.25 -2.28
CA ASN A 137 2.26 1.15 -2.66
C ASN A 137 2.92 2.03 -1.57
N THR A 138 3.30 1.45 -0.43
CA THR A 138 4.04 2.12 0.64
C THR A 138 5.54 1.82 0.59
N ASP A 139 6.32 2.59 1.33
CA ASP A 139 7.77 2.38 1.49
C ASP A 139 8.14 1.21 2.42
N ARG A 140 7.16 0.41 2.86
CA ARG A 140 7.35 -0.67 3.85
C ARG A 140 7.81 -1.99 3.25
N LEU A 141 7.72 -2.16 1.93
CA LEU A 141 8.24 -3.35 1.23
C LEU A 141 9.44 -3.01 0.38
N ILE A 142 10.49 -3.83 0.47
CA ILE A 142 11.72 -3.67 -0.30
C ILE A 142 12.17 -5.02 -0.88
N SER A 143 13.02 -4.97 -1.89
CA SER A 143 13.84 -6.07 -2.37
C SER A 143 15.32 -5.76 -2.08
N ASN A 144 16.21 -6.68 -2.46
CA ASN A 144 17.66 -6.49 -2.35
C ASN A 144 18.19 -5.26 -3.09
N SER A 145 17.43 -4.71 -4.04
CA SER A 145 17.87 -3.61 -4.91
C SER A 145 16.98 -2.36 -4.83
N GLY A 146 16.03 -2.28 -3.89
CA GLY A 146 15.27 -1.07 -3.60
C GLY A 146 13.80 -1.32 -3.22
N LYS A 147 12.99 -0.25 -3.21
CA LYS A 147 11.58 -0.26 -2.82
C LYS A 147 10.66 -0.82 -3.93
N PHE A 148 10.75 -2.12 -4.17
CA PHE A 148 9.93 -2.85 -5.14
C PHE A 148 9.96 -4.35 -4.84
N LEU A 149 9.05 -5.10 -5.44
CA LEU A 149 8.98 -6.55 -5.30
C LEU A 149 9.73 -7.20 -6.47
N THR A 150 10.23 -8.41 -6.25
CA THR A 150 10.94 -9.20 -7.27
C THR A 150 10.29 -10.56 -7.44
N PHE A 151 10.64 -11.29 -8.48
CA PHE A 151 10.25 -12.69 -8.65
C PHE A 151 11.34 -13.62 -8.12
N LYS A 152 10.94 -14.80 -7.67
CA LYS A 152 11.85 -15.91 -7.34
C LYS A 152 11.22 -17.23 -7.81
N ILE A 153 12.02 -18.13 -8.35
CA ILE A 153 11.56 -19.47 -8.72
C ILE A 153 12.18 -20.50 -7.77
N LYS A 154 11.37 -21.29 -7.09
CA LYS A 154 11.85 -22.31 -6.17
C LYS A 154 10.92 -23.52 -6.21
N ASP A 155 11.48 -24.73 -6.23
CA ASP A 155 10.70 -25.98 -6.17
C ASP A 155 9.58 -26.04 -7.23
N ASN A 156 9.90 -25.64 -8.47
CA ASN A 156 8.96 -25.55 -9.59
C ASN A 156 7.73 -24.64 -9.33
N LYS A 157 7.92 -23.60 -8.52
CA LYS A 157 6.91 -22.58 -8.22
C LYS A 157 7.47 -21.19 -8.41
N LEU A 158 6.60 -20.27 -8.81
CA LEU A 158 6.88 -18.85 -8.97
C LEU A 158 6.35 -18.07 -7.77
N TYR A 159 7.20 -17.22 -7.21
CA TYR A 159 6.88 -16.39 -6.05
C TYR A 159 7.12 -14.92 -6.34
N LEU A 160 6.34 -14.04 -5.70
CA LEU A 160 6.76 -12.67 -5.40
C LEU A 160 7.64 -12.70 -4.14
N HIS A 161 8.79 -12.05 -4.23
CA HIS A 161 9.84 -12.06 -3.23
C HIS A 161 10.14 -10.63 -2.76
N PHE A 162 10.14 -10.43 -1.44
CA PHE A 162 10.41 -9.15 -0.80
C PHE A 162 10.80 -9.30 0.68
N TYR A 163 11.13 -8.17 1.30
CA TYR A 163 11.42 -7.99 2.71
C TYR A 163 10.51 -6.87 3.24
N PHE A 164 10.17 -6.93 4.53
CA PHE A 164 9.63 -5.76 5.22
C PHE A 164 10.80 -4.83 5.57
N ALA A 165 10.66 -3.54 5.27
CA ALA A 165 11.68 -2.54 5.59
C ALA A 165 11.94 -2.42 7.11
N SER A 166 10.95 -2.78 7.92
CA SER A 166 11.05 -2.86 9.38
C SER A 166 11.87 -4.05 9.88
N ASP A 167 12.08 -5.08 9.06
CA ASP A 167 12.75 -6.32 9.45
C ASP A 167 14.27 -6.20 9.26
N THR A 168 14.96 -5.78 10.32
CA THR A 168 16.42 -5.59 10.31
C THR A 168 17.21 -6.89 10.13
N THR A 169 16.57 -8.05 10.33
CA THR A 169 17.19 -9.36 10.13
C THR A 169 17.22 -9.79 8.66
N LYS A 170 16.63 -8.98 7.76
CA LYS A 170 16.47 -9.29 6.33
C LYS A 170 15.80 -10.65 6.10
N LYS A 171 14.82 -10.99 6.94
CA LYS A 171 13.96 -12.15 6.68
C LYS A 171 13.18 -11.93 5.40
N THR A 172 13.20 -12.94 4.53
CA THR A 172 12.51 -12.92 3.24
C THR A 172 11.09 -13.41 3.37
N TYR A 173 10.19 -12.85 2.59
CA TYR A 173 8.80 -13.30 2.46
C TYR A 173 8.52 -13.60 0.99
N ASP A 174 7.94 -14.78 0.75
CA ASP A 174 7.64 -15.31 -0.57
C ASP A 174 6.12 -15.55 -0.68
N VAL A 175 5.48 -14.96 -1.68
CA VAL A 175 4.05 -15.15 -2.00
C VAL A 175 3.95 -15.97 -3.27
N GLU A 176 3.44 -17.19 -3.17
CA GLU A 176 3.25 -18.07 -4.33
C GLU A 176 2.21 -17.47 -5.30
N VAL A 177 2.57 -17.34 -6.58
CA VAL A 177 1.69 -16.80 -7.63
C VAL A 177 1.40 -17.80 -8.75
N ALA A 178 2.21 -18.86 -8.90
CA ALA A 178 1.95 -19.96 -9.82
C ALA A 178 2.79 -21.20 -9.50
N SER A 179 2.30 -22.38 -9.90
CA SER A 179 3.12 -23.57 -10.15
C SER A 179 3.59 -23.57 -11.62
N LEU A 180 4.80 -24.07 -11.90
CA LEU A 180 5.52 -23.85 -13.17
C LEU A 180 5.64 -25.04 -14.11
#